data_AF-B7FDK5-F1
#
_entry.id   AF-B7FDK5-F1
#
_cell.length_a   1.000
_cell.length_b   1.000
_cell.length_c   1.000
_cell.angle_alpha   90.00
_cell.angle_beta   90.00
_cell.angle_gamma   90.00
#
_symmetry.space_group_name_H-M   'P 1'
#
loop_
_entity.id
_entity.type
_entity.pdbx_description
1 polymer ?
#
loop_
_entity_poly.entity_id
_entity_poly.type
_entity_poly.pdbx_seq_one_letter_code
_entity_poly.pdbx_strand_id
1 'polypeptide(L)'
;DKMKRLVVPSALRVVKLKPRRAFCELSRISHEVGWKYQDVIATLEAKRKVKSKIFYNKKQRNQDLRKQASQNLAKKLEPYQKVIESYG
;
A
#
# COMPACT_ATOMS: atom_id res chain seq x y z
N ASP A 1 9.30 7.88 -0.53
CA ASP A 1 8.43 6.68 -0.58
C ASP A 1 7.97 6.14 0.78
N LYS A 2 8.44 6.74 1.90
CA LYS A 2 8.13 6.31 3.28
C LYS A 2 6.77 6.81 3.82
N MET A 3 6.03 7.61 3.05
CA MET A 3 4.69 8.09 3.40
C MET A 3 3.61 7.21 2.79
N LYS A 4 2.45 7.09 3.46
CA LYS A 4 1.28 6.39 2.93
C LYS A 4 0.71 7.19 1.77
N ARG A 5 0.77 6.63 0.56
CA ARG A 5 0.10 7.22 -0.62
C ARG A 5 -1.40 6.93 -0.56
N LEU A 6 -2.20 7.94 -0.87
CA LEU A 6 -3.65 7.84 -0.93
C LEU A 6 -4.11 7.57 -2.37
N VAL A 7 -5.36 7.14 -2.51
CA VAL A 7 -6.00 6.83 -3.78
C VAL A 7 -7.27 7.66 -3.88
N VAL A 8 -7.56 8.17 -5.08
CA VAL A 8 -8.80 8.88 -5.39
C VAL A 8 -9.74 7.92 -6.15
N PRO A 9 -10.76 7.32 -5.50
CA PRO A 9 -11.59 6.30 -6.13
C PRO A 9 -12.35 6.80 -7.35
N SER A 10 -12.75 8.08 -7.36
CA SER A 10 -13.43 8.72 -8.47
C SER A 10 -12.56 8.90 -9.71
N ALA A 11 -11.24 8.72 -9.63
CA ALA A 11 -10.33 8.82 -10.77
C ALA A 11 -9.71 7.46 -11.16
N LEU A 12 -10.08 6.37 -10.47
CA LEU A 12 -9.51 5.07 -10.75
C LEU A 12 -10.01 4.51 -12.08
N ARG A 13 -9.06 4.10 -12.93
CA ARG A 13 -9.35 3.44 -14.22
C ARG A 13 -10.31 2.25 -14.07
N VAL A 14 -10.09 1.39 -13.08
CA VAL A 14 -10.92 0.19 -12.86
C VAL A 14 -12.37 0.52 -12.50
N VAL A 15 -12.61 1.70 -11.91
CA VAL A 15 -13.95 2.16 -11.53
C VAL A 15 -14.61 2.93 -12.68
N LYS A 16 -13.84 3.78 -13.38
CA LYS A 16 -14.37 4.70 -14.39
C LYS A 16 -14.45 4.13 -15.80
N LEU A 17 -13.70 3.08 -16.11
CA LEU A 17 -13.65 2.50 -17.45
C LEU A 17 -14.23 1.07 -17.45
N LYS A 18 -15.05 0.75 -18.45
CA LYS A 18 -15.54 -0.62 -18.65
C LYS A 18 -14.35 -1.55 -18.98
N PRO A 19 -14.32 -2.81 -18.49
CA PRO A 19 -13.18 -3.71 -18.67
C PRO A 19 -12.76 -3.96 -20.14
N ARG A 20 -13.69 -3.87 -21.08
CA ARG A 20 -13.44 -4.12 -22.52
C ARG A 20 -12.99 -2.88 -23.31
N ARG A 21 -12.93 -1.70 -22.69
CA ARG A 21 -12.50 -0.48 -23.39
C ARG A 21 -10.98 -0.39 -23.34
N ALA A 22 -10.36 -0.15 -24.50
CA ALA A 22 -8.92 0.09 -24.60
C ALA A 22 -8.53 1.34 -23.80
N PHE A 23 -7.32 1.32 -23.25
CA PHE A 23 -6.69 2.44 -22.55
C PHE A 23 -5.22 2.50 -22.92
N CYS A 24 -4.59 3.64 -22.67
CA CYS A 24 -3.16 3.83 -22.84
C CYS A 24 -2.47 4.07 -21.49
N GLU A 25 -1.19 3.73 -21.42
CA GLU A 25 -0.35 4.06 -20.29
C GLU A 25 0.48 5.30 -20.64
N LEU A 26 0.41 6.33 -19.79
CA LEU A 26 1.15 7.57 -20.00
C LEU A 26 2.66 7.33 -20.10
N SER A 27 3.19 6.35 -19.37
CA SER A 27 4.61 5.96 -19.44
C SER A 27 5.06 5.61 -20.85
N ARG A 28 4.25 4.79 -21.56
CA ARG A 28 4.52 4.36 -22.93
C ARG A 28 4.44 5.51 -23.92
N ILE A 29 3.35 6.28 -23.88
CA ILE A 29 3.16 7.42 -24.80
C ILE A 29 4.31 8.42 -24.62
N SER A 30 4.64 8.77 -23.38
CA SER A 30 5.72 9.70 -23.08
C SER A 30 7.04 9.25 -23.69
N HIS A 31 7.36 7.96 -23.63
CA HIS A 31 8.58 7.44 -24.24
C HIS A 31 8.57 7.53 -25.77
N GLU A 32 7.46 7.15 -26.41
CA GLU A 32 7.29 7.24 -27.87
C GLU A 32 7.44 8.69 -28.38
N VAL A 33 6.99 9.68 -27.59
CA VAL A 33 7.13 11.12 -27.94
C VAL A 33 8.47 11.73 -27.51
N GLY A 34 9.44 10.93 -27.06
CA GLY A 34 10.82 11.36 -26.83
C GLY A 34 11.22 11.55 -25.36
N TRP A 35 10.42 11.10 -24.38
CA TRP A 35 10.86 11.06 -22.99
C TRP A 35 11.89 9.94 -22.77
N LYS A 36 13.13 10.34 -22.51
CA LYS A 36 14.31 9.44 -22.48
C LYS A 36 14.49 8.65 -21.18
N TYR A 37 13.75 8.98 -20.12
CA TYR A 37 14.05 8.47 -18.76
C TYR A 37 13.21 7.26 -18.35
N GLN A 38 12.54 6.57 -19.28
CA GLN A 38 11.73 5.39 -18.96
C GLN A 38 12.56 4.32 -18.21
N ASP A 39 13.72 3.94 -18.74
CA ASP A 39 14.56 2.88 -18.15
C ASP A 39 15.16 3.29 -16.80
N VAL A 40 15.58 4.55 -16.69
CA VAL A 40 16.11 5.09 -15.43
C VAL A 40 15.05 5.00 -14.33
N ILE A 41 13.82 5.43 -14.61
CA ILE A 41 12.72 5.34 -13.64
C ILE A 41 12.36 3.89 -13.32
N ALA A 42 12.38 2.99 -14.31
CA ALA A 42 12.11 1.57 -14.09
C ALA A 42 13.10 0.95 -13.09
N THR A 43 14.40 1.24 -13.24
CA THR A 43 15.43 0.75 -12.30
C THR A 43 15.28 1.34 -10.89
N LEU A 44 14.94 2.63 -10.77
CA LEU A 44 14.71 3.29 -9.49
C LEU A 44 13.46 2.75 -8.79
N GLU A 45 12.37 2.53 -9.52
CA GLU A 45 11.14 1.93 -8.98
C GLU A 45 11.35 0.48 -8.55
N ALA A 46 12.17 -0.30 -9.26
CA ALA A 46 12.55 -1.64 -8.84
C ALA A 46 13.29 -1.61 -7.49
N LYS A 47 14.31 -0.75 -7.35
CA LYS A 47 15.02 -0.53 -6.08
C LYS A 47 14.07 -0.09 -4.96
N ARG A 48 13.12 0.79 -5.26
CA ARG A 48 12.09 1.27 -4.31
C ARG A 48 11.17 0.15 -3.84
N LYS A 49 10.70 -0.72 -4.75
CA LYS A 49 9.83 -1.86 -4.43
C LYS A 49 10.52 -2.89 -3.54
N VAL A 50 11.81 -3.18 -3.78
CA VAL A 50 12.61 -4.08 -2.93
C VAL A 50 12.68 -3.55 -1.49
N LYS A 51 13.03 -2.27 -1.29
CA LYS A 51 13.05 -1.64 0.04
C LYS A 51 11.68 -1.68 0.72
N SER A 52 10.62 -1.40 -0.04
CA SER A 52 9.23 -1.46 0.45
C SER A 52 8.82 -2.87 0.89
N LYS A 53 9.27 -3.92 0.19
CA LYS A 53 8.96 -5.31 0.53
C LYS A 53 9.62 -5.73 1.85
N ILE A 54 10.89 -5.35 2.06
CA ILE A 54 11.60 -5.58 3.33
C ILE A 54 10.88 -4.90 4.49
N PHE A 55 10.50 -3.62 4.31
CA PHE A 55 9.73 -2.89 5.31
C PHE A 55 8.38 -3.55 5.61
N TYR A 56 7.63 -3.97 4.58
CA TYR A 56 6.34 -4.63 4.75
C TYR A 56 6.46 -5.95 5.53
N ASN A 57 7.44 -6.79 5.19
CA ASN A 57 7.66 -8.06 5.90
C ASN A 57 8.00 -7.83 7.38
N LYS A 58 8.85 -6.82 7.70
CA LYS A 58 9.14 -6.44 9.08
C LYS A 58 7.89 -5.92 9.80
N LYS A 59 7.07 -5.11 9.12
CA LYS A 59 5.81 -4.59 9.67
C LYS A 59 4.84 -5.72 9.98
N GLN A 60 4.70 -6.70 9.09
CA GLN A 60 3.81 -7.85 9.28
C GLN A 60 4.25 -8.68 10.50
N ARG A 61 5.55 -9.02 10.60
CA ARG A 61 6.10 -9.71 11.77
C ARG A 61 5.81 -8.96 13.08
N ASN A 62 5.99 -7.64 13.09
CA ASN A 62 5.69 -6.84 14.27
C ASN A 62 4.19 -6.81 14.61
N GLN A 63 3.32 -6.85 13.60
CA GLN A 63 1.87 -6.95 13.82
C GLN A 63 1.49 -8.30 14.44
N ASP A 64 2.08 -9.39 13.97
CA ASP A 64 1.80 -10.73 14.51
C ASP A 64 2.29 -10.86 15.96
N LEU A 65 3.49 -10.36 16.26
CA LEU A 65 4.00 -10.27 17.63
C LEU A 65 3.11 -9.42 18.54
N ARG A 66 2.61 -8.29 18.02
CA ARG A 66 1.67 -7.43 18.77
C ARG A 66 0.35 -8.15 19.06
N LYS A 67 -0.17 -8.93 18.11
CA LYS A 67 -1.37 -9.76 18.33
C LYS A 67 -1.13 -10.81 19.42
N GLN A 68 -0.01 -11.52 19.36
CA GLN A 68 0.37 -12.50 20.40
C GLN A 68 0.48 -11.84 21.78
N ALA A 69 1.16 -10.69 21.86
CA ALA A 69 1.29 -9.94 23.11
C ALA A 69 -0.08 -9.48 23.66
N SER A 70 -0.99 -9.03 22.79
CA SER A 70 -2.35 -8.65 23.21
C SER A 70 -3.16 -9.83 23.73
N GLN A 71 -3.03 -11.02 23.13
CA GLN A 71 -3.68 -12.25 23.61
C GLN A 71 -3.14 -12.66 24.98
N ASN A 72 -1.82 -12.62 25.17
CA ASN A 72 -1.19 -12.95 26.44
C ASN A 72 -1.62 -12.00 27.57
N LEU A 73 -1.91 -10.74 27.26
CA LEU A 73 -2.34 -9.71 28.22
C LEU A 73 -3.86 -9.52 28.31
N ALA A 74 -4.65 -10.35 27.61
CA ALA A 74 -6.10 -10.15 27.43
C ALA A 74 -6.84 -9.89 28.75
N LYS A 75 -6.53 -10.64 29.82
CA LYS A 75 -7.16 -10.47 31.15
C LYS A 75 -6.93 -9.09 31.75
N LYS A 76 -5.75 -8.49 31.53
CA LYS A 76 -5.43 -7.15 32.04
C LYS A 76 -6.02 -6.05 31.17
N LEU A 77 -6.24 -6.34 29.89
CA LEU A 77 -6.78 -5.40 28.91
C LEU A 77 -8.31 -5.37 28.88
N GLU A 78 -8.98 -6.38 29.45
CA GLU A 78 -10.45 -6.53 29.48
C GLU A 78 -11.21 -5.26 29.90
N PRO A 79 -10.84 -4.51 30.97
CA PRO A 79 -11.57 -3.31 31.37
C PRO A 79 -11.52 -2.22 30.29
N TYR A 80 -10.36 -2.06 29.65
CA TYR A 80 -10.15 -1.06 28.60
C TYR A 80 -10.82 -1.48 27.29
N GLN A 81 -10.81 -2.79 26.99
CA GLN A 81 -11.43 -3.34 25.81
C GLN A 81 -12.96 -3.15 25.84
N LYS A 82 -13.61 -3.34 27.01
CA LYS A 82 -15.04 -3.04 27.20
C LYS A 82 -15.37 -1.58 26.92
N VAL A 83 -14.50 -0.65 27.32
CA VAL A 83 -14.66 0.78 27.02
C VAL A 83 -14.55 1.03 25.52
N ILE A 84 -13.55 0.45 24.84
CA ILE A 84 -13.39 0.59 23.38
C ILE A 84 -14.63 0.07 22.65
N GLU A 85 -15.10 -1.13 23.01
CA GLU A 85 -16.28 -1.76 22.40
C GLU A 85 -17.57 -0.97 22.61
N SER A 86 -17.67 -0.20 23.70
CA SER A 86 -18.83 0.68 23.94
C SER A 86 -18.94 1.84 22.94
N TYR A 87 -17.84 2.22 22.28
CA TYR A 87 -17.81 3.29 21.28
C TYR A 87 -17.97 2.80 19.84
N GLY A 88 -18.17 1.48 19.63
CA GLY A 88 -18.26 0.84 18.31
C GLY A 88 -16.90 0.55 17.69
#